data_AF-A0A554JGR1-F1
#
_entry.id   AF-A0A554JGR1-F1
#
_cell.length_a   1.000
_cell.length_b   1.000
_cell.length_c   1.000
_cell.angle_alpha   90.00
_cell.angle_beta   90.00
_cell.angle_gamma   90.00
#
_symmetry.space_group_name_H-M   'P 1'
#
loop_
_entity.id
_entity.type
_entity.pdbx_description
1 polymer ?
#
loop_
_entity_poly.entity_id
_entity_poly.type
_entity_poly.pdbx_seq_one_letter_code
_entity_poly.pdbx_strand_id
1 'polypeptide(L)'
;MNLWPTSPFRTVDDIDQTLEKLIKSGADSAVTLVDVDNYHPVKAKKLEGDKVLPYCIPEPEGMRRQDFPPAYRRSGAIYAMRRDLLMKDKRLYGDNIVGHIVPAERSVDIDTPFEWFRAEWMLEDLNKKGYEF
;
A
#
# COMPACT_ATOMS: atom_id res chain seq x y z
N MET A 1 -10.35 -6.06 -12.12
CA MET A 1 -9.05 -5.88 -11.47
C MET A 1 -8.43 -4.65 -12.09
N ASN A 2 -7.97 -3.72 -11.26
CA ASN A 2 -7.31 -2.49 -11.69
C ASN A 2 -5.84 -2.58 -11.31
N LEU A 3 -4.98 -2.28 -12.28
CA LEU A 3 -3.53 -2.25 -12.15
C LEU A 3 -3.09 -0.83 -12.52
N TRP A 4 -2.55 -0.10 -11.57
CA TRP A 4 -2.18 1.29 -11.81
C TRP A 4 -0.77 1.36 -12.42
N PRO A 5 -0.57 2.15 -13.49
CA PRO A 5 0.75 2.30 -14.12
C PRO A 5 1.72 3.11 -13.25
N THR A 6 1.23 3.87 -12.27
CA THR A 6 2.06 4.66 -11.33
C THR A 6 2.83 3.78 -10.34
N SER A 7 2.51 2.49 -10.25
CA SER A 7 3.23 1.49 -9.46
C SER A 7 3.93 0.47 -10.38
N PRO A 8 5.12 0.78 -10.93
CA PRO A 8 5.73 0.00 -12.00
C PRO A 8 6.27 -1.36 -11.55
N PHE A 9 6.72 -1.51 -10.30
CA PHE A 9 7.47 -2.69 -9.83
C PHE A 9 6.61 -3.81 -9.24
N ARG A 10 5.37 -3.94 -9.71
CA ARG A 10 4.52 -5.09 -9.39
C ARG A 10 4.95 -6.31 -10.18
N THR A 11 4.93 -7.48 -9.55
CA THR A 11 5.28 -8.74 -10.21
C THR A 11 4.04 -9.53 -10.60
N VAL A 12 4.21 -10.57 -11.44
CA VAL A 12 3.15 -11.54 -11.72
C VAL A 12 2.72 -12.26 -10.43
N ASP A 13 3.68 -12.63 -9.57
CA ASP A 13 3.37 -13.25 -8.27
C ASP A 13 2.48 -12.36 -7.39
N ASP A 14 2.69 -11.03 -7.38
CA ASP A 14 1.79 -10.14 -6.62
C ASP A 14 0.34 -10.20 -7.10
N ILE A 15 0.16 -10.30 -8.42
CA ILE A 15 -1.16 -10.39 -9.05
C ILE A 15 -1.80 -11.71 -8.65
N ASP A 16 -1.08 -12.81 -8.81
CA ASP A 16 -1.57 -14.16 -8.53
C ASP A 16 -1.92 -14.31 -7.04
N GLN A 17 -1.04 -13.88 -6.13
CA GLN A 17 -1.27 -13.97 -4.69
C GLN A 17 -2.44 -13.08 -4.24
N THR A 18 -2.59 -11.88 -4.82
CA THR A 18 -3.73 -11.00 -4.50
C THR A 18 -5.05 -11.61 -4.96
N LEU A 19 -5.09 -12.19 -6.17
CA LEU A 19 -6.26 -12.88 -6.71
C LEU A 19 -6.58 -14.15 -5.93
N GLU A 20 -5.57 -14.95 -5.59
CA GLU A 20 -5.73 -16.18 -4.83
C GLU A 20 -6.34 -15.89 -3.46
N LYS A 21 -5.86 -14.86 -2.75
CA LYS A 21 -6.45 -14.40 -1.49
C LYS A 21 -7.90 -13.99 -1.65
N LEU A 22 -8.24 -13.21 -2.69
CA LEU A 22 -9.63 -12.82 -2.97
C LEU A 22 -10.54 -14.05 -3.15
N ILE A 23 -10.10 -15.02 -3.96
CA ILE A 23 -10.88 -16.21 -4.28
C ILE A 23 -11.04 -17.10 -3.04
N LYS A 24 -9.94 -17.43 -2.34
CA LYS A 24 -9.95 -18.34 -1.18
C LYS A 24 -10.72 -17.78 0.01
N SER A 25 -10.59 -16.47 0.27
CA SER A 25 -11.27 -15.83 1.42
C SER A 25 -12.76 -15.62 1.20
N GLY A 26 -13.21 -15.62 -0.06
CA GLY A 26 -14.57 -15.21 -0.40
C GLY A 26 -14.84 -13.72 -0.20
N ALA A 27 -13.82 -12.89 0.05
CA ALA A 27 -13.94 -11.44 0.27
C ALA A 27 -14.54 -10.70 -0.94
N ASP A 28 -14.91 -9.44 -0.73
CA ASP A 28 -15.48 -8.58 -1.77
C ASP A 28 -14.39 -8.00 -2.67
N SER A 29 -13.25 -7.71 -2.06
CA SER A 29 -12.08 -7.11 -2.72
C SER A 29 -10.77 -7.50 -2.05
N ALA A 30 -9.68 -7.36 -2.78
CA ALA A 30 -8.33 -7.56 -2.30
C ALA A 30 -7.41 -6.44 -2.80
N VAL A 31 -6.45 -6.04 -1.98
CA VAL A 31 -5.51 -4.97 -2.29
C VAL A 31 -4.09 -5.35 -1.91
N THR A 32 -3.12 -4.78 -2.61
CA THR A 32 -1.73 -4.82 -2.15
C THR A 32 -1.46 -3.78 -1.07
N LEU A 33 -0.73 -4.21 -0.03
CA LEU A 33 -0.38 -3.43 1.15
C LEU A 33 1.14 -3.34 1.27
N VAL A 34 1.63 -2.22 1.79
CA VAL A 34 3.04 -2.03 2.12
C VAL A 34 3.15 -1.47 3.54
N ASP A 35 4.19 -1.87 4.26
CA ASP A 35 4.48 -1.33 5.59
C ASP A 35 4.62 0.20 5.53
N VAL A 36 4.05 0.90 6.51
CA VAL A 36 4.10 2.37 6.57
C VAL A 36 5.48 2.91 6.95
N ASP A 37 6.39 2.04 7.35
CA ASP A 37 7.74 2.33 7.81
C ASP A 37 7.77 3.47 8.84
N ASN A 38 8.40 4.60 8.52
CA ASN A 38 8.53 5.76 9.40
C ASN A 38 7.27 6.65 9.43
N TYR A 39 6.30 6.40 8.56
CA TYR A 39 5.05 7.15 8.44
C TYR A 39 3.90 6.52 9.25
N HIS A 40 4.22 5.91 10.39
CA HIS A 40 3.23 5.25 11.24
C HIS A 40 2.10 6.22 11.64
N PRO A 41 0.81 5.85 11.56
CA PRO A 41 -0.32 6.76 11.83
C PRO A 41 -0.29 7.44 13.21
N VAL A 42 0.30 6.80 14.22
CA VAL A 42 0.53 7.38 15.56
C VAL A 42 1.37 8.66 15.50
N LYS A 43 2.33 8.73 14.56
CA LYS A 43 3.20 9.89 14.35
C LYS A 43 2.56 10.97 13.49
N ALA A 44 1.40 10.72 12.87
CA ALA A 44 0.70 11.72 12.09
C ALA A 44 0.12 12.80 13.01
N LYS A 45 0.47 14.07 12.75
CA LYS A 45 0.02 15.24 13.51
C LYS A 45 -0.75 16.22 12.62
N LYS A 46 -1.62 17.01 13.24
CA LYS A 46 -2.20 18.22 12.65
C LYS A 46 -1.65 19.45 13.35
N LEU A 47 -1.63 20.56 12.62
CA LEU A 47 -1.27 21.87 13.15
C LEU A 47 -2.52 22.73 13.30
N GLU A 48 -2.71 23.31 14.49
CA GLU A 48 -3.72 24.32 14.77
C GLU A 48 -3.01 25.59 15.25
N GLY A 49 -2.63 26.45 14.29
CA GLY A 49 -1.62 27.49 14.53
C GLY A 49 -0.26 26.85 14.79
N ASP A 50 0.42 27.25 15.87
CA ASP A 50 1.69 26.65 16.31
C ASP A 50 1.51 25.41 17.19
N LYS A 51 0.26 25.00 17.48
CA LYS A 51 -0.02 23.82 18.30
C LYS A 51 0.06 22.56 17.47
N VAL A 52 0.87 21.61 17.93
CA VAL A 52 0.96 20.25 17.37
C VAL A 52 0.01 19.34 18.12
N LEU A 53 -0.92 18.72 17.39
CA LEU A 53 -1.92 17.81 17.96
C LEU A 53 -1.89 16.46 17.22
N PRO A 54 -2.24 15.35 17.89
CA PRO A 54 -2.47 14.08 17.20
C PRO A 54 -3.48 14.25 16.06
N TYR A 55 -3.20 13.65 14.89
CA TYR A 55 -4.14 13.66 13.78
C TYR A 55 -5.30 12.69 14.03
N CYS A 56 -4.99 11.47 14.47
CA CYS A 56 -5.99 10.40 14.65
C CYS A 56 -5.74 9.54 15.89
N ILE A 57 -4.49 9.15 16.15
CA ILE A 57 -4.13 8.26 17.27
C ILE A 57 -3.22 9.03 18.24
N PRO A 58 -3.52 9.04 19.56
CA PRO A 58 -2.61 9.56 20.57
C PRO A 58 -1.25 8.85 20.51
N GLU A 59 -0.16 9.61 20.63
CA GLU A 59 1.19 9.05 20.71
C GLU A 59 1.62 8.99 22.18
N PRO A 60 1.80 7.79 22.76
CA PRO A 60 2.36 7.66 24.09
C PRO A 60 3.79 8.19 24.11
N GLU A 61 4.09 9.05 25.07
CA GLU A 61 5.42 9.63 25.22
C GLU A 61 6.46 8.53 25.49
N GLY A 62 7.62 8.62 24.83
CA GLY A 62 8.73 7.68 25.00
C GLY A 62 8.58 6.31 24.33
N MET A 63 7.46 6.05 23.64
CA MET A 63 7.26 4.79 22.91
C MET A 63 8.14 4.76 21.66
N ARG A 64 8.86 3.65 21.45
CA ARG A 64 9.74 3.51 20.30
C ARG A 64 8.96 3.02 19.10
N ARG A 65 9.46 3.31 17.90
CA ARG A 65 8.80 2.93 16.64
C ARG A 65 8.55 1.42 16.57
N GLN A 66 9.53 0.61 16.94
CA GLN A 66 9.44 -0.85 16.90
C GLN A 66 8.43 -1.44 17.88
N ASP A 67 7.99 -0.65 18.87
CA ASP A 67 6.98 -1.08 19.84
C ASP A 67 5.57 -0.81 19.32
N PHE A 68 5.42 -0.02 18.23
CA PHE A 68 4.11 0.21 17.63
C PHE A 68 3.57 -1.06 16.96
N PRO A 69 2.25 -1.31 17.03
CA PRO A 69 1.62 -2.35 16.23
C PRO A 69 1.95 -2.18 14.75
N PRO A 70 2.13 -3.27 13.98
CA PRO A 70 2.32 -3.18 12.55
C PRO A 70 1.18 -2.40 11.88
N ALA A 71 1.54 -1.50 10.97
CA ALA A 71 0.58 -0.72 10.22
C ALA A 71 0.96 -0.74 8.75
N TYR A 72 -0.06 -0.81 7.90
CA TYR A 72 0.10 -0.92 6.46
C TYR A 72 -0.73 0.15 5.75
N ARG A 73 -0.19 0.65 4.65
CA ARG A 73 -0.94 1.46 3.69
C ARG A 73 -1.15 0.65 2.42
N ARG A 74 -2.13 1.04 1.62
CA ARG A 74 -2.26 0.48 0.26
C ARG A 74 -1.03 0.86 -0.55
N SER A 75 -0.47 -0.09 -1.28
CA SER A 75 0.72 0.16 -2.11
C SER A 75 0.41 0.89 -3.40
N GLY A 76 -0.87 0.91 -3.82
CA GLY A 76 -1.30 1.49 -5.10
C GLY A 76 -1.25 0.50 -6.27
N ALA A 77 -0.50 -0.58 -6.15
CA ALA A 77 -0.20 -1.45 -7.29
C ALA A 77 -1.38 -2.27 -7.82
N ILE A 78 -2.12 -2.96 -6.95
CA ILE A 78 -3.14 -3.93 -7.35
C ILE A 78 -4.41 -3.74 -6.53
N TYR A 79 -5.52 -3.65 -7.25
CA TYR A 79 -6.86 -3.67 -6.70
C TYR A 79 -7.69 -4.75 -7.42
N ALA A 80 -8.00 -5.83 -6.73
CA ALA A 80 -8.89 -6.87 -7.21
C ALA A 80 -10.26 -6.73 -6.52
N MET A 81 -11.34 -6.90 -7.27
CA MET A 81 -12.68 -6.87 -6.70
C MET A 81 -13.62 -7.79 -7.46
N ARG A 82 -14.68 -8.24 -6.79
CA ARG A 82 -15.77 -8.96 -7.44
C ARG A 82 -16.45 -8.06 -8.48
N ARG A 83 -16.87 -8.67 -9.58
CA ARG A 83 -17.60 -7.98 -10.65
C ARG A 83 -18.86 -7.28 -10.13
N ASP A 84 -19.61 -7.95 -9.27
CA ASP A 84 -20.88 -7.44 -8.75
C ASP A 84 -20.71 -6.14 -7.96
N LEU A 85 -19.62 -6.00 -7.21
CA LEU A 85 -19.30 -4.77 -6.47
C LEU A 85 -19.16 -3.56 -7.41
N LEU A 86 -18.51 -3.75 -8.56
CA LEU A 86 -18.37 -2.69 -9.57
C LEU A 86 -19.69 -2.44 -10.31
N MET A 87 -20.37 -3.50 -10.73
CA MET A 87 -21.52 -3.39 -11.65
C MET A 87 -22.82 -3.02 -10.95
N LYS A 88 -23.04 -3.50 -9.73
CA LYS A 88 -24.27 -3.25 -8.95
C LYS A 88 -24.07 -2.09 -7.99
N ASP A 89 -23.01 -2.17 -7.19
CA ASP A 89 -22.82 -1.22 -6.08
C ASP A 89 -22.03 0.02 -6.51
N LYS A 90 -21.45 0.01 -7.72
CA LYS A 90 -20.60 1.09 -8.25
C LYS A 90 -19.44 1.43 -7.31
N ARG A 91 -18.90 0.41 -6.62
CA ARG A 91 -17.81 0.51 -5.65
C ARG A 91 -16.55 -0.18 -6.17
N LEU A 92 -15.39 0.36 -5.78
CA LEU A 92 -14.10 -0.29 -6.00
C LEU A 92 -13.70 -1.21 -4.83
N TYR A 93 -14.24 -0.96 -3.64
CA TYR A 93 -13.93 -1.69 -2.41
C TYR A 93 -15.21 -2.05 -1.67
N GLY A 94 -15.30 -3.32 -1.26
CA GLY A 94 -16.40 -3.81 -0.44
C GLY A 94 -16.11 -3.60 1.05
N ASP A 95 -16.94 -4.21 1.88
CA ASP A 95 -16.81 -4.07 3.34
C ASP A 95 -15.87 -5.15 3.90
N ASN A 96 -15.75 -6.30 3.21
CA ASN A 96 -14.76 -7.32 3.49
C ASN A 96 -13.59 -7.25 2.50
N ILE A 97 -12.43 -6.77 2.97
CA ILE A 97 -11.23 -6.56 2.16
C ILE A 97 -10.07 -7.39 2.71
N VAL A 98 -9.37 -8.10 1.84
CA VAL A 98 -8.14 -8.83 2.20
C VAL A 98 -6.89 -8.20 1.60
N GLY A 99 -5.74 -8.37 2.27
CA GLY A 99 -4.47 -7.74 1.90
C GLY A 99 -3.39 -8.72 1.47
N HIS A 100 -2.68 -8.40 0.39
CA HIS A 100 -1.39 -9.02 0.03
C HIS A 100 -0.25 -8.04 0.35
N ILE A 101 0.69 -8.42 1.20
CA ILE A 101 1.78 -7.52 1.61
C ILE A 101 2.90 -7.61 0.59
N VAL A 102 3.32 -6.46 0.06
CA VAL A 102 4.47 -6.32 -0.84
C VAL A 102 5.65 -5.67 -0.11
N PRO A 103 6.90 -6.06 -0.38
CA PRO A 103 8.10 -5.42 0.11
C PRO A 103 8.18 -3.94 -0.29
N ALA A 104 8.61 -3.10 0.65
CA ALA A 104 8.78 -1.67 0.44
C ALA A 104 9.84 -1.33 -0.63
N GLU A 105 10.85 -2.19 -0.80
CA GLU A 105 11.91 -2.03 -1.81
C GLU A 105 11.42 -2.06 -3.26
N ARG A 106 10.21 -2.58 -3.50
CA ARG A 106 9.56 -2.60 -4.81
C ARG A 106 8.19 -1.90 -4.78
N SER A 107 7.99 -1.00 -3.82
CA SER A 107 6.77 -0.19 -3.72
C SER A 107 7.10 1.29 -3.88
N VAL A 108 6.71 1.85 -5.02
CA VAL A 108 6.72 3.28 -5.33
C VAL A 108 5.41 3.62 -6.03
N ASP A 109 4.87 4.80 -5.71
CA ASP A 109 3.75 5.40 -6.44
C ASP A 109 4.27 6.70 -7.04
N ILE A 110 4.23 6.82 -8.36
CA ILE A 110 4.83 7.94 -9.08
C ILE A 110 3.79 9.06 -9.22
N ASP A 111 3.77 9.95 -8.24
CA ASP A 111 2.90 11.14 -8.22
C ASP A 111 3.65 12.44 -8.56
N THR A 112 4.96 12.51 -8.31
CA THR A 112 5.78 13.70 -8.57
C THR A 112 7.10 13.34 -9.29
N PRO A 113 7.81 14.34 -9.82
CA PRO A 113 9.13 14.13 -10.43
C PRO A 113 10.16 13.49 -9.48
N PHE A 114 10.03 13.68 -8.16
CA PHE A 114 10.94 13.07 -7.21
C PHE A 114 10.70 11.55 -7.10
N GLU A 115 9.44 11.09 -7.09
CA GLU A 115 9.15 9.66 -7.13
C GLU A 115 9.55 9.04 -8.46
N TRP A 116 9.53 9.77 -9.57
CA TRP A 116 10.08 9.31 -10.84
C TRP A 116 11.59 9.02 -10.71
N PHE A 117 12.38 9.99 -10.25
CA PHE A 117 13.82 9.80 -10.04
C PHE A 117 14.11 8.64 -9.09
N ARG A 118 13.33 8.53 -8.00
CA ARG A 118 13.43 7.42 -7.06
C ARG A 118 13.12 6.09 -7.75
N ALA A 119 12.10 6.02 -8.59
CA ALA A 119 11.74 4.81 -9.32
C ALA A 119 12.88 4.38 -10.27
N GLU A 120 13.52 5.31 -10.99
CA GLU A 120 14.67 4.99 -11.84
C GLU A 120 15.81 4.36 -11.03
N TRP A 121 16.16 4.94 -9.89
CA TRP A 121 17.17 4.35 -8.99
C TRP A 121 16.75 2.96 -8.47
N MET A 122 15.48 2.80 -8.08
CA MET A 122 14.95 1.51 -7.63
C MET A 122 15.02 0.45 -8.73
N LEU A 123 14.73 0.81 -9.99
CA LEU A 123 14.81 -0.11 -11.11
C LEU A 123 16.23 -0.66 -11.29
N GLU A 124 17.26 0.18 -11.18
CA GLU A 124 18.65 -0.28 -11.25
C GLU A 124 19.01 -1.25 -10.11
N ASP A 125 18.55 -0.99 -8.89
CA ASP A 125 18.76 -1.88 -7.73
C ASP A 125 18.02 -3.22 -7.91
N LEU A 126 16.77 -3.17 -8.36
CA LEU A 126 15.95 -4.35 -8.60
C LEU A 126 16.50 -5.21 -9.74
N ASN A 127 17.02 -4.61 -10.81
CA ASN A 127 17.68 -5.35 -11.89
C ASN A 127 18.93 -6.10 -11.37
N LYS A 128 19.72 -5.49 -10.47
CA LYS A 128 20.87 -6.18 -9.83
C LYS A 128 20.43 -7.34 -8.95
N LYS A 129 19.23 -7.28 -8.39
CA LYS A 129 18.59 -8.36 -7.62
C LYS A 129 17.90 -9.42 -8.51
N GLY A 130 17.94 -9.26 -9.84
CA GLY A 130 17.40 -10.23 -10.80
C GLY A 130 15.90 -10.09 -11.08
N TYR A 131 15.28 -8.96 -10.75
CA TYR A 131 13.91 -8.69 -11.17
C TYR A 131 13.84 -8.32 -12.66
N GLU A 132 12.77 -8.75 -13.32
CA GLU A 132 12.40 -8.36 -14.68
C GLU A 132 10.94 -7.85 -14.64
N PHE A 133 10.68 -6.64 -15.15
CA PHE A 133 9.39 -5.96 -15.11
C PHE A 133 8.89 -5.59 -16.51
#